data_AF-A0A842MBJ3-F1
#
_entry.id   AF-A0A842MBJ3-F1
#
_cell.length_a   1.000
_cell.length_b   1.000
_cell.length_c   1.000
_cell.angle_alpha   90.00
_cell.angle_beta   90.00
_cell.angle_gamma   90.00
#
_symmetry.space_group_name_H-M   'P 1'
#
loop_
_entity.id
_entity.type
_entity.pdbx_description
1 polymer ?
#
loop_
_entity_poly.entity_id
_entity_poly.type
_entity_poly.pdbx_seq_one_letter_code
_entity_poly.pdbx_strand_id
1 'polypeptide(L)'
;GTIIVHGNAGNEIGEYMNGGKIIIKGDVNIMTGIHMNNGLIMVEGDAIARVGAEMAGGTIVVKGIVHEFLPGFEYLGVEKDIEVDGQTIPGAFYKFRGDHAIKGAKGTVYVAVRGNGHIVP
;
A
#
# COMPACT_ATOMS: atom_id res chain seq x y z
N GLY A 1 6.24 5.78 -15.88
CA GLY A 1 6.02 7.23 -15.68
C GLY A 1 5.67 7.50 -14.22
N THR A 2 5.38 8.76 -13.89
CA THR A 2 5.03 9.17 -12.52
C THR A 2 3.79 10.06 -12.53
N ILE A 3 2.84 9.76 -11.64
CA ILE A 3 1.64 10.56 -11.40
C ILE A 3 1.69 11.08 -9.97
N ILE A 4 1.36 12.37 -9.80
CA ILE A 4 1.32 13.02 -8.48
C ILE A 4 -0.03 13.74 -8.36
N VAL A 5 -0.78 13.39 -7.31
CA VAL A 5 -2.04 14.04 -6.96
C VAL A 5 -1.85 14.76 -5.63
N HIS A 6 -2.01 16.09 -5.63
CA HIS A 6 -1.84 16.91 -4.43
C HIS A 6 -3.04 16.86 -3.46
N GLY A 7 -4.22 16.47 -3.96
CA GLY A 7 -5.42 16.27 -3.16
C GLY A 7 -5.72 14.78 -2.93
N ASN A 8 -7.00 14.48 -2.82
CA ASN A 8 -7.52 13.13 -2.63
C ASN A 8 -7.74 12.42 -3.97
N ALA A 9 -7.78 11.09 -3.93
CA ALA A 9 -8.15 10.26 -5.07
C ALA A 9 -9.28 9.27 -4.71
N GLY A 10 -9.99 8.80 -5.72
CA GLY A 10 -11.14 7.92 -5.57
C GLY A 10 -10.78 6.45 -5.36
N ASN A 11 -11.61 5.57 -5.88
CA ASN A 11 -11.42 4.13 -5.81
C ASN A 11 -10.37 3.66 -6.84
N GLU A 12 -9.80 2.48 -6.61
CA GLU A 12 -9.10 1.69 -7.65
C GLU A 12 -7.88 2.39 -8.28
N ILE A 13 -7.25 3.30 -7.52
CA ILE A 13 -6.04 3.95 -8.01
C ILE A 13 -4.95 2.91 -8.29
N GLY A 14 -4.37 2.96 -9.49
CA GLY A 14 -3.36 1.98 -9.90
C GLY A 14 -3.91 0.58 -10.14
N GLU A 15 -5.18 0.44 -10.52
CA GLU A 15 -5.75 -0.81 -11.03
C GLU A 15 -4.83 -1.45 -12.09
N TYR A 16 -4.50 -2.74 -11.94
CA TYR A 16 -3.61 -3.49 -12.84
C TYR A 16 -2.22 -2.87 -13.07
N MET A 17 -1.76 -1.97 -12.20
CA MET A 17 -0.48 -1.29 -12.38
C MET A 17 0.67 -2.29 -12.54
N ASN A 18 1.49 -2.08 -13.58
CA ASN A 18 2.59 -2.98 -13.97
C ASN A 18 3.93 -2.22 -14.08
N GLY A 19 4.10 -1.17 -13.29
CA GLY A 19 5.31 -0.34 -13.26
C GLY A 19 5.02 1.16 -13.18
N GLY A 20 6.07 1.95 -12.93
CA GLY A 20 5.95 3.38 -12.67
C GLY A 20 5.59 3.70 -11.22
N LYS A 21 5.13 4.94 -10.99
CA LYS A 21 4.87 5.46 -9.65
C LYS A 21 3.61 6.33 -9.59
N ILE A 22 2.80 6.14 -8.55
CA ILE A 22 1.66 7.00 -8.20
C ILE A 22 1.90 7.53 -6.78
N ILE A 23 1.79 8.85 -6.60
CA ILE A 23 1.89 9.50 -5.30
C ILE A 23 0.61 10.30 -5.06
N ILE A 24 -0.11 9.95 -4.00
CA ILE A 24 -1.28 10.68 -3.52
C ILE A 24 -0.90 11.40 -2.23
N LYS A 25 -1.03 12.72 -2.21
CA LYS A 25 -0.70 13.56 -1.06
C LYS A 25 -1.83 13.65 -0.03
N GLY A 26 -3.08 13.44 -0.47
CA GLY A 26 -4.24 13.32 0.40
C GLY A 26 -4.66 11.87 0.63
N ASP A 27 -5.97 11.69 0.79
CA ASP A 27 -6.60 10.41 1.11
C ASP A 27 -7.02 9.66 -0.14
N VAL A 28 -7.21 8.35 0.02
CA VAL A 28 -7.77 7.45 -0.99
C VAL A 28 -8.97 6.71 -0.42
N ASN A 29 -9.88 6.31 -1.29
CA ASN A 29 -11.04 5.54 -0.87
C ASN A 29 -10.69 4.04 -0.84
N ILE A 30 -11.45 3.18 -1.53
CA ILE A 30 -11.27 1.73 -1.47
C ILE A 30 -10.42 1.18 -2.62
N MET A 31 -9.83 0.00 -2.41
CA MET A 31 -9.23 -0.83 -3.46
C MET A 31 -8.02 -0.18 -4.16
N THR A 32 -7.24 0.61 -3.42
CA THR A 32 -5.96 1.14 -3.90
C THR A 32 -5.03 0.00 -4.31
N GLY A 33 -4.57 0.00 -5.57
CA GLY A 33 -3.69 -1.04 -6.12
C GLY A 33 -4.36 -2.40 -6.34
N ILE A 34 -5.67 -2.43 -6.58
CA ILE A 34 -6.39 -3.65 -6.97
C ILE A 34 -5.71 -4.30 -8.18
N HIS A 35 -5.46 -5.61 -8.11
CA HIS A 35 -4.77 -6.38 -9.15
C HIS A 35 -3.36 -5.88 -9.53
N MET A 36 -2.68 -5.13 -8.66
CA MET A 36 -1.35 -4.60 -8.94
C MET A 36 -0.33 -5.73 -9.20
N ASN A 37 0.47 -5.58 -10.26
CA ASN A 37 1.51 -6.53 -10.65
C ASN A 37 2.91 -6.01 -10.36
N ASN A 38 3.15 -4.70 -10.53
CA ASN A 38 4.44 -4.06 -10.30
C ASN A 38 4.30 -2.52 -10.14
N GLY A 39 5.36 -1.85 -9.71
CA GLY A 39 5.40 -0.40 -9.49
C GLY A 39 5.28 0.01 -8.02
N LEU A 40 5.12 1.32 -7.81
CA LEU A 40 4.97 1.93 -6.48
C LEU A 40 3.71 2.80 -6.41
N ILE A 41 2.87 2.57 -5.40
CA ILE A 41 1.83 3.50 -4.99
C ILE A 41 2.18 4.02 -3.59
N MET A 42 2.25 5.33 -3.41
CA MET A 42 2.43 5.97 -2.10
C MET A 42 1.26 6.87 -1.78
N VAL A 43 0.61 6.65 -0.65
CA VAL A 43 -0.47 7.46 -0.10
C VAL A 43 0.04 8.14 1.17
N GLU A 44 0.04 9.47 1.20
CA GLU A 44 0.46 10.23 2.37
C GLU A 44 -0.65 10.40 3.41
N GLY A 45 -1.92 10.37 2.98
CA GLY A 45 -3.11 10.37 3.85
C GLY A 45 -3.62 8.96 4.17
N ASP A 46 -4.92 8.90 4.43
CA ASP A 46 -5.63 7.71 4.88
C ASP A 46 -6.15 6.87 3.71
N ALA A 47 -6.44 5.59 3.98
CA ALA A 47 -7.09 4.67 3.06
C ALA A 47 -8.26 3.98 3.75
N ILE A 48 -9.42 3.93 3.09
CA ILE A 48 -10.63 3.37 3.71
C ILE A 48 -10.52 1.85 3.86
N ALA A 49 -10.39 1.11 2.76
CA ALA A 49 -10.38 -0.35 2.82
C ALA A 49 -9.71 -1.00 1.61
N ARG A 50 -9.35 -2.29 1.78
CA ARG A 50 -8.95 -3.18 0.68
C ARG A 50 -7.70 -2.72 -0.09
N VAL A 51 -6.77 -2.08 0.60
CA VAL A 51 -5.47 -1.71 0.02
C VAL A 51 -4.75 -2.98 -0.44
N GLY A 52 -4.33 -3.01 -1.71
CA GLY A 52 -3.62 -4.15 -2.31
C GLY A 52 -4.48 -5.38 -2.54
N ALA A 53 -5.81 -5.26 -2.55
CA ALA A 53 -6.70 -6.38 -2.87
C ALA A 53 -6.26 -7.08 -4.16
N GLU A 54 -6.11 -8.39 -4.10
CA GLU A 54 -5.73 -9.23 -5.24
C GLU A 54 -4.42 -8.80 -5.93
N MET A 55 -3.52 -8.11 -5.23
CA MET A 55 -2.22 -7.73 -5.79
C MET A 55 -1.32 -8.97 -5.94
N ALA A 56 -0.68 -9.10 -7.10
CA ALA A 56 0.32 -10.13 -7.38
C ALA A 56 1.75 -9.67 -7.08
N GLY A 57 2.01 -8.37 -7.14
CA GLY A 57 3.35 -7.78 -6.95
C GLY A 57 3.32 -6.27 -6.83
N GLY A 58 4.50 -5.65 -6.78
CA GLY A 58 4.64 -4.21 -6.53
C GLY A 58 4.58 -3.84 -5.04
N THR A 59 4.70 -2.54 -4.77
CA THR A 59 4.74 -2.00 -3.41
C THR A 59 3.71 -0.89 -3.23
N ILE A 60 2.95 -0.97 -2.14
CA ILE A 60 2.05 0.08 -1.68
C ILE A 60 2.54 0.59 -0.33
N VAL A 61 2.61 1.91 -0.15
CA VAL A 61 2.95 2.55 1.12
C VAL A 61 1.81 3.48 1.52
N VAL A 62 1.26 3.29 2.73
CA VAL A 62 0.26 4.18 3.34
C VAL A 62 0.85 4.81 4.59
N LYS A 63 0.99 6.14 4.60
CA LYS A 63 1.54 6.89 5.75
C LYS A 63 0.46 7.28 6.78
N GLY A 64 -0.80 7.32 6.38
CA GLY A 64 -1.95 7.52 7.26
C GLY A 64 -2.52 6.22 7.83
N ILE A 65 -3.81 6.23 8.11
CA ILE A 65 -4.58 5.13 8.69
C ILE A 65 -5.22 4.30 7.59
N VAL A 66 -5.11 2.99 7.69
CA VAL A 66 -5.91 2.02 6.93
C VAL A 66 -7.05 1.55 7.84
N HIS A 67 -8.28 1.95 7.55
CA HIS A 67 -9.41 1.69 8.46
C HIS A 67 -9.78 0.21 8.50
N GLU A 68 -9.82 -0.46 7.35
CA GLU A 68 -10.07 -1.90 7.23
C GLU A 68 -9.03 -2.59 6.36
N PHE A 69 -8.52 -3.73 6.81
CA PHE A 69 -7.48 -4.49 6.11
C PHE A 69 -7.90 -5.91 5.77
N LEU A 70 -7.13 -6.56 4.89
CA LEU A 70 -7.49 -7.84 4.28
C LEU A 70 -6.83 -9.03 4.99
N PRO A 71 -7.58 -10.12 5.26
CA PRO A 71 -7.03 -11.31 5.90
C PRO A 71 -6.08 -12.12 4.99
N GLY A 72 -6.04 -11.82 3.68
CA GLY A 72 -5.15 -12.46 2.71
C GLY A 72 -3.69 -12.01 2.80
N PHE A 73 -3.35 -11.13 3.75
CA PHE A 73 -1.99 -10.62 3.95
C PHE A 73 -1.31 -11.28 5.15
N GLU A 74 -0.07 -11.71 4.94
CA GLU A 74 0.85 -12.16 5.98
C GLU A 74 1.53 -10.94 6.63
N TYR A 75 1.44 -10.82 7.95
CA TYR A 75 2.20 -9.82 8.70
C TYR A 75 3.65 -10.27 8.90
N LEU A 76 4.60 -9.43 8.50
CA LEU A 76 6.03 -9.72 8.52
C LEU A 76 6.82 -8.97 9.60
N GLY A 77 6.14 -8.13 10.40
CA GLY A 77 6.77 -7.34 11.45
C GLY A 77 6.83 -5.85 11.13
N VAL A 78 7.71 -5.16 11.87
CA VAL A 78 7.94 -3.71 11.73
C VAL A 78 9.28 -3.47 11.05
N GLU A 79 9.28 -2.65 10.00
CA GLU A 79 10.50 -2.09 9.39
C GLU A 79 10.56 -0.59 9.67
N LYS A 80 11.77 -0.06 9.88
CA LYS A 80 11.99 1.37 10.09
C LYS A 80 12.77 1.94 8.92
N ASP A 81 12.48 3.20 8.60
CA ASP A 81 13.17 3.98 7.57
C ASP A 81 13.32 3.17 6.27
N ILE A 82 12.16 2.74 5.74
CA ILE A 82 12.10 1.78 4.64
C ILE A 82 12.67 2.38 3.36
N GLU A 83 13.39 1.58 2.59
CA GLU A 83 13.91 1.95 1.28
C GLU A 83 12.97 1.43 0.18
N VAL A 84 12.31 2.35 -0.53
CA VAL A 84 11.39 2.01 -1.62
C VAL A 84 11.68 2.89 -2.83
N ASP A 85 11.88 2.27 -4.00
CA ASP A 85 12.19 2.99 -5.25
C ASP A 85 13.42 3.92 -5.12
N GLY A 86 14.42 3.49 -4.36
CA GLY A 86 15.66 4.25 -4.10
C GLY A 86 15.50 5.47 -3.20
N GLN A 87 14.37 5.57 -2.48
CA GLN A 87 14.10 6.63 -1.52
C GLN A 87 13.86 6.07 -0.12
N THR A 88 14.50 6.68 0.87
CA THR A 88 14.20 6.44 2.28
C THR A 88 12.87 7.09 2.63
N ILE A 89 11.94 6.29 3.16
CA ILE A 89 10.69 6.78 3.74
C ILE A 89 10.82 6.66 5.26
N PRO A 90 10.99 7.80 5.98
CA PRO A 90 11.27 7.76 7.41
C PRO A 90 10.06 7.30 8.22
N GLY A 91 10.33 6.69 9.37
CA GLY A 91 9.32 6.23 10.32
C GLY A 91 9.25 4.71 10.42
N ALA A 92 8.30 4.21 11.21
CA ALA A 92 8.08 2.78 11.41
C ALA A 92 6.84 2.31 10.66
N PHE A 93 6.96 1.21 9.93
CA PHE A 93 5.90 0.64 9.10
C PHE A 93 5.69 -0.83 9.45
N TYR A 94 4.43 -1.22 9.65
CA TYR A 94 4.03 -2.61 9.54
C TYR A 94 4.22 -3.05 8.10
N LYS A 95 4.86 -4.21 7.93
CA LYS A 95 5.06 -4.82 6.63
C LYS A 95 4.13 -6.01 6.47
N PHE A 96 3.46 -6.04 5.34
CA PHE A 96 2.61 -7.14 4.94
C PHE A 96 3.03 -7.67 3.58
N ARG A 97 2.89 -8.98 3.40
CA ARG A 97 3.05 -9.65 2.10
C ARG A 97 1.74 -10.31 1.68
N GLY A 98 1.37 -10.13 0.43
CA GLY A 98 0.09 -10.62 -0.10
C GLY A 98 -0.14 -10.10 -1.53
N ASP A 99 -1.35 -10.23 -2.08
CA ASP A 99 -2.52 -10.88 -1.48
C ASP A 99 -2.48 -12.39 -1.74
N HIS A 100 -2.51 -13.22 -0.70
CA HIS A 100 -2.43 -14.68 -0.82
C HIS A 100 -3.70 -15.35 -1.37
N ALA A 101 -4.77 -14.59 -1.61
CA ALA A 101 -5.82 -15.03 -2.52
C ALA A 101 -5.28 -15.29 -3.95
N ILE A 102 -4.18 -14.61 -4.33
CA ILE A 102 -3.50 -14.79 -5.60
C ILE A 102 -2.32 -15.75 -5.47
N LYS A 103 -2.31 -16.79 -6.31
CA LYS A 103 -1.27 -17.82 -6.32
C LYS A 103 0.11 -17.20 -6.60
N GLY A 104 1.03 -17.36 -5.66
CA GLY A 104 2.41 -16.91 -5.82
C GLY A 104 2.61 -15.40 -5.70
N ALA A 105 1.64 -14.69 -5.11
CA ALA A 105 1.74 -13.26 -4.87
C ALA A 105 2.98 -12.87 -4.05
N LYS A 106 3.59 -11.76 -4.43
CA LYS A 106 4.78 -11.15 -3.82
C LYS A 106 4.58 -9.66 -3.55
N GLY A 107 3.34 -9.19 -3.58
CA GLY A 107 3.01 -7.80 -3.27
C GLY A 107 3.42 -7.44 -1.84
N THR A 108 3.85 -6.20 -1.66
CA THR A 108 4.25 -5.67 -0.36
C THR A 108 3.40 -4.46 -0.03
N VAL A 109 2.78 -4.46 1.15
CA VAL A 109 2.08 -3.30 1.69
C VAL A 109 2.81 -2.84 2.95
N TYR A 110 3.21 -1.58 2.98
CA TYR A 110 3.72 -0.90 4.15
C TYR A 110 2.64 0.04 4.69
N VAL A 111 2.34 -0.08 5.97
CA VAL A 111 1.38 0.82 6.66
C VAL A 111 2.06 1.43 7.87
N ALA A 112 1.96 2.75 8.05
CA ALA A 112 2.57 3.41 9.20
C ALA A 112 2.11 2.78 10.52
N VAL A 113 3.03 2.54 11.45
CA VAL A 113 2.71 1.96 12.77
C VAL A 113 1.74 2.87 13.55
N ARG A 114 1.91 4.19 13.42
CA ARG A 114 1.06 5.17 14.09
C ARG A 114 -0.37 5.07 13.53
N GLY A 115 -1.32 4.76 14.41
CA GLY A 115 -2.75 4.74 14.08
C GLY A 115 -3.26 3.43 13.47
N ASN A 116 -2.39 2.42 13.30
CA ASN A 116 -2.73 1.15 12.65
C ASN A 116 -2.50 -0.08 13.55
N GLY A 117 -2.54 0.09 14.88
CA GLY A 117 -2.41 -1.04 15.80
C GLY A 117 -3.55 -2.04 15.71
N HIS A 118 -4.68 -1.68 15.09
CA HIS A 118 -5.86 -2.52 14.92
C HIS A 118 -5.82 -3.48 13.72
N ILE A 119 -4.88 -3.28 12.78
CA ILE A 119 -4.76 -4.13 11.57
C ILE A 119 -3.70 -5.22 11.69
N VAL A 120 -2.96 -5.25 12.80
CA VAL A 120 -1.98 -6.30 13.09
C VAL A 120 -2.62 -7.39 13.97
N PRO A 121 -2.20 -8.65 13.82
CA PRO A 121 -2.71 -9.78 14.61
C PRO A 121 -2.27 -9.75 16.08
#